data_AF-A0A919TV48-F1
#
_entry.id   AF-A0A919TV48-F1
#
_cell.length_a   1.000
_cell.length_b   1.000
_cell.length_c   1.000
_cell.angle_alpha   90.00
_cell.angle_beta   90.00
_cell.angle_gamma   90.00
#
_symmetry.space_group_name_H-M   'P 1'
#
loop_
_entity.id
_entity.type
_entity.pdbx_description
1 polymer ?
#
loop_
_entity_poly.entity_id
_entity_poly.type
_entity_poly.pdbx_seq_one_letter_code
_entity_poly.pdbx_strand_id
1 'polypeptide(L)'
;MTELLKLTAVVEAPPERVAEVLLAVRPDGVTGDEFVITDRGSRITVTVDRAARSVSRQGEWWYRGVTSVEPDPRGSRVVHRIFNVAPKNGWAVRFVSRGPLNAAPASFAETVRDLGEQLGVKAWVID
;
A
#
# COMPACT_ATOMS: atom_id res chain seq x y z
N MET A 1 -8.59 -13.57 7.70
CA MET A 1 -7.71 -12.40 7.52
C MET A 1 -7.88 -11.49 8.72
N THR A 2 -6.79 -10.98 9.29
CA THR A 2 -6.84 -10.09 10.47
C THR A 2 -6.07 -8.81 10.17
N GLU A 3 -6.67 -7.64 10.39
CA GLU A 3 -5.97 -6.36 10.26
C GLU A 3 -4.93 -6.23 11.39
N LEU A 4 -3.71 -5.87 11.02
CA LEU A 4 -2.58 -5.69 11.94
C LEU A 4 -2.21 -4.22 12.13
N LEU A 5 -2.40 -3.41 11.08
CA LEU A 5 -2.08 -1.99 11.08
C LEU A 5 -2.93 -1.28 10.03
N LYS A 6 -3.35 -0.06 10.35
CA LYS A 6 -3.94 0.90 9.42
C LYS A 6 -3.20 2.23 9.56
N LEU A 7 -2.82 2.79 8.43
CA LEU A 7 -2.20 4.11 8.31
C LEU A 7 -3.02 4.93 7.33
N THR A 8 -3.07 6.24 7.57
CA THR A 8 -3.89 7.16 6.79
C THR A 8 -3.13 8.41 6.44
N ALA A 9 -3.42 8.99 5.28
CA ALA A 9 -2.87 10.25 4.84
C ALA A 9 -3.89 11.03 4.02
N VAL A 10 -3.69 12.35 3.95
CA VAL A 10 -4.42 13.24 3.06
C VAL A 10 -3.48 13.70 1.96
N VAL A 11 -3.99 13.74 0.73
CA VAL A 11 -3.32 14.31 -0.44
C VAL A 11 -4.27 15.33 -1.06
N GLU A 12 -3.81 16.57 -1.25
CA GLU A 12 -4.63 17.68 -1.79
C GLU A 12 -4.79 17.61 -3.33
N ALA A 13 -5.23 16.45 -3.82
CA ALA A 13 -5.56 16.20 -5.21
C ALA A 13 -6.79 15.29 -5.33
N PRO A 14 -7.54 15.32 -6.46
CA PRO A 14 -8.68 14.42 -6.68
C PRO A 14 -8.28 12.94 -6.66
N PRO A 15 -9.17 12.02 -6.20
CA PRO A 15 -8.90 10.59 -6.10
C PRO A 15 -8.41 9.95 -7.39
N GLU A 16 -8.90 10.40 -8.53
CA GLU A 16 -8.53 9.90 -9.85
C GLU A 16 -7.05 10.18 -10.15
N ARG A 17 -6.59 11.39 -9.83
CA ARG A 17 -5.20 11.82 -10.07
C ARG A 17 -4.23 11.15 -9.09
N VAL A 18 -4.63 10.99 -7.83
CA VAL A 18 -3.83 10.26 -6.84
C VAL A 18 -3.75 8.77 -7.20
N ALA A 19 -4.86 8.18 -7.65
CA ALA A 19 -4.89 6.79 -8.11
C ALA A 19 -4.03 6.58 -9.35
N GLU A 20 -4.03 7.49 -10.32
CA GLU A 20 -3.17 7.38 -11.50
C GLU A 20 -1.70 7.19 -11.13
N VAL A 21 -1.18 8.01 -10.19
CA VAL A 21 0.20 7.91 -9.72
C VAL A 21 0.41 6.66 -8.86
N LEU A 22 -0.49 6.39 -7.90
CA LEU A 22 -0.37 5.24 -7.01
C LEU A 22 -0.39 3.90 -7.77
N LEU A 23 -1.22 3.80 -8.82
CA LEU A 23 -1.41 2.58 -9.58
C LEU A 23 -0.38 2.40 -10.71
N ALA A 24 0.47 3.40 -10.95
CA ALA A 24 1.58 3.34 -11.90
C ALA A 24 2.80 2.51 -11.41
N VAL A 25 2.69 1.81 -10.28
CA VAL A 25 3.71 0.95 -9.64
C VAL A 25 4.20 -0.26 -10.45
N ARG A 26 3.93 -0.30 -11.75
CA ARG A 26 4.23 -1.43 -12.62
C ARG A 26 5.67 -1.36 -13.16
N PRO A 27 6.44 -2.46 -13.13
CA PRO A 27 7.74 -2.52 -13.79
C PRO A 27 7.62 -2.34 -15.31
N ASP A 28 8.67 -1.82 -15.93
CA ASP A 28 8.73 -1.66 -17.38
C ASP A 28 8.54 -3.01 -18.11
N GLY A 29 7.71 -3.00 -19.15
CA GLY A 29 7.44 -4.18 -19.98
C GLY A 29 6.45 -5.19 -19.39
N VAL A 30 5.92 -4.96 -18.18
CA VAL A 30 4.85 -5.80 -17.62
C VAL A 30 3.48 -5.31 -18.12
N THR A 31 2.60 -6.24 -18.51
CA THR A 31 1.21 -5.95 -18.89
C THR A 31 0.24 -6.63 -17.92
N GLY A 32 -0.98 -6.08 -17.82
CA GLY A 32 -2.00 -6.58 -16.90
C GLY A 32 -1.95 -5.97 -15.50
N ASP A 33 -2.87 -6.45 -14.66
CA ASP A 33 -3.18 -5.92 -13.34
C ASP A 33 -2.71 -6.81 -12.20
N GLU A 34 -2.16 -7.98 -12.53
CA GLU A 34 -1.52 -8.86 -11.57
C GLU A 34 -0.14 -9.26 -12.09
N PHE A 35 0.88 -9.08 -11.27
CA PHE A 35 2.25 -9.43 -11.60
C PHE A 35 3.04 -9.77 -10.34
N VAL A 36 4.19 -10.45 -10.51
CA VAL A 36 5.06 -10.83 -9.40
C VAL A 36 6.37 -10.06 -9.49
N ILE A 37 6.75 -9.42 -8.39
CA ILE A 37 8.06 -8.80 -8.22
C ILE A 37 8.88 -9.58 -7.18
N THR A 38 10.20 -9.43 -7.24
CA THR A 38 11.08 -9.91 -6.18
C THR A 38 11.48 -8.71 -5.33
N ASP A 39 11.12 -8.71 -4.05
CA ASP A 39 11.53 -7.70 -3.08
C ASP A 39 12.32 -8.37 -1.96
N ARG A 40 13.58 -7.93 -1.75
CA ARG A 40 14.51 -8.48 -0.74
C ARG A 40 14.58 -10.01 -0.70
N GLY A 41 14.50 -10.65 -1.88
CA GLY A 41 14.55 -12.11 -2.03
C GLY A 41 13.22 -12.84 -1.83
N SER A 42 12.14 -12.14 -1.50
CA SER A 42 10.78 -12.70 -1.40
C SER A 42 9.97 -12.40 -2.65
N ARG A 43 9.10 -13.34 -3.05
CA ARG A 43 8.14 -13.13 -4.14
C ARG A 43 6.94 -12.35 -3.61
N ILE A 44 6.64 -11.23 -4.24
CA ILE A 44 5.48 -10.41 -3.90
C ILE A 44 4.54 -10.37 -5.11
N THR A 45 3.33 -10.88 -4.93
CA THR A 45 2.25 -10.70 -5.91
C THR A 45 1.68 -9.30 -5.71
N VAL A 46 1.72 -8.50 -6.78
CA VAL A 46 1.13 -7.16 -6.83
C VAL A 46 -0.15 -7.26 -7.67
N THR A 47 -1.27 -6.82 -7.10
CA THR A 47 -2.55 -6.73 -7.81
C THR A 47 -3.03 -5.29 -7.78
N VAL A 48 -3.32 -4.73 -8.95
CA VAL A 48 -3.84 -3.39 -9.19
C VAL A 48 -5.34 -3.48 -9.47
N ASP A 49 -6.16 -2.88 -8.61
CA ASP A 49 -7.60 -2.76 -8.82
C ASP A 49 -7.93 -1.29 -9.11
N ARG A 50 -8.13 -0.98 -10.39
CA ARG A 50 -8.47 0.40 -10.83
C ARG A 50 -9.88 0.81 -10.42
N ALA A 51 -10.83 -0.13 -10.37
CA ALA A 51 -12.20 0.17 -9.97
C ALA A 51 -12.26 0.56 -8.48
N ALA A 52 -11.50 -0.15 -7.64
CA ALA A 52 -11.37 0.15 -6.22
C ALA A 52 -10.30 1.23 -5.91
N ARG A 53 -9.60 1.75 -6.92
CA ARG A 53 -8.42 2.64 -6.77
C ARG A 53 -7.44 2.13 -5.71
N SER A 54 -7.07 0.85 -5.82
CA SER A 54 -6.23 0.21 -4.83
C SER A 54 -5.14 -0.65 -5.46
N VAL A 55 -4.03 -0.76 -4.74
CA VAL A 55 -2.98 -1.74 -5.03
C VAL A 55 -2.80 -2.62 -3.81
N SER A 56 -2.73 -3.92 -4.04
CA SER A 56 -2.37 -4.89 -3.01
C SER A 56 -1.02 -5.52 -3.31
N ARG A 57 -0.23 -5.74 -2.26
CA ARG A 57 1.05 -6.44 -2.29
C ARG A 57 0.96 -7.61 -1.32
N GLN A 58 0.97 -8.83 -1.84
CA GLN A 58 0.85 -10.05 -1.04
C GLN A 58 2.17 -10.84 -1.09
N GLY A 59 2.70 -11.14 0.09
CA GLY A 59 3.85 -12.03 0.24
C GLY A 59 3.42 -13.50 0.29
N GLU A 60 4.40 -14.39 0.39
CA GLU A 60 4.18 -15.84 0.24
C GLU A 60 3.47 -16.50 1.42
N TRP A 61 3.46 -15.87 2.60
CA TRP A 61 2.93 -16.50 3.81
C TRP A 61 1.89 -15.66 4.55
N TRP A 62 2.31 -14.62 5.28
CA TRP A 62 1.41 -13.91 6.19
C TRP A 62 1.03 -12.51 5.73
N TYR A 63 1.90 -11.87 4.93
CA TYR A 63 1.81 -10.45 4.65
C TYR A 63 0.87 -10.15 3.48
N ARG A 64 -0.09 -9.24 3.70
CA ARG A 64 -0.81 -8.55 2.63
C ARG A 64 -0.95 -7.08 2.99
N GLY A 65 -0.29 -6.20 2.23
CA GLY A 65 -0.48 -4.76 2.30
C GLY A 65 -1.46 -4.29 1.23
N VAL A 66 -2.41 -3.42 1.56
CA VAL A 66 -3.34 -2.81 0.61
C VAL A 66 -3.29 -1.31 0.78
N THR A 67 -2.99 -0.59 -0.30
CA THR A 67 -3.09 0.87 -0.34
C THR A 67 -4.26 1.27 -1.24
N SER A 68 -5.23 2.01 -0.71
CA SER A 68 -6.41 2.48 -1.43
C SER A 68 -6.55 4.00 -1.39
N VAL A 69 -7.21 4.56 -2.41
CA VAL A 69 -7.52 5.98 -2.50
C VAL A 69 -9.03 6.20 -2.41
N GLU A 70 -9.44 6.90 -1.36
CA GLU A 70 -10.83 7.24 -1.05
C GLU A 70 -11.04 8.76 -1.20
N PRO A 71 -12.25 9.24 -1.54
CA PRO A 71 -12.56 10.67 -1.53
C PRO A 71 -12.42 11.28 -0.12
N ASP A 72 -11.88 12.50 -0.04
CA ASP A 72 -11.80 13.29 1.19
C ASP A 72 -12.18 14.75 0.90
N PRO A 73 -12.81 15.50 1.82
CA PRO A 73 -13.13 16.91 1.60
C PRO A 73 -11.94 17.78 1.20
N ARG A 74 -10.71 17.40 1.54
CA ARG A 74 -9.48 18.11 1.15
C ARG A 74 -8.84 17.60 -0.15
N GLY A 75 -9.44 16.60 -0.80
CA GLY A 75 -8.94 15.96 -2.01
C GLY A 75 -9.10 14.44 -1.92
N SER A 76 -8.06 13.77 -1.43
CA SER A 76 -8.03 12.31 -1.32
C SER A 76 -7.52 11.86 0.03
N ARG A 77 -8.07 10.74 0.50
CA ARG A 77 -7.55 9.97 1.62
C ARG A 77 -6.85 8.73 1.10
N VAL A 78 -5.56 8.63 1.35
CA VAL A 78 -4.78 7.43 1.08
C VAL A 78 -4.79 6.57 2.34
N VAL A 79 -5.24 5.32 2.23
CA VAL A 79 -5.32 4.38 3.34
C VAL A 79 -4.42 3.20 3.05
N HIS A 80 -3.47 2.91 3.93
CA HIS A 80 -2.66 1.71 3.87
C HIS A 80 -3.04 0.75 5.01
N ARG A 81 -3.41 -0.48 4.68
CA ARG A 81 -3.76 -1.53 5.64
C ARG A 81 -2.82 -2.72 5.47
N ILE A 82 -2.32 -3.24 6.58
CA ILE A 82 -1.54 -4.49 6.61
C ILE A 82 -2.38 -5.56 7.28
N PHE A 83 -2.47 -6.71 6.62
CA PHE A 83 -3.24 -7.85 7.08
C PHE A 83 -2.35 -9.08 7.29
N ASN A 84 -2.74 -9.89 8.28
CA ASN A 84 -2.33 -11.27 8.40
C ASN A 84 -3.26 -12.17 7.56
N VAL A 85 -2.68 -12.82 6.55
CA VAL A 85 -3.33 -13.79 5.66
C VAL A 85 -2.76 -15.21 5.79
N ALA A 86 -1.96 -15.48 6.84
CA ALA A 86 -1.33 -16.78 7.03
C ALA A 86 -2.35 -17.93 7.09
N PRO A 87 -2.28 -18.93 6.18
CA PRO A 87 -3.23 -20.06 6.19
C PRO A 87 -2.92 -21.06 7.32
N LYS A 88 -1.64 -21.17 7.71
CA LYS A 88 -1.16 -22.06 8.78
C LYS A 88 -0.11 -21.32 9.62
N ASN A 89 0.03 -21.73 10.88
CA ASN A 89 0.98 -21.18 11.84
C ASN A 89 0.84 -19.66 12.09
N GLY A 90 -0.38 -19.13 12.03
CA GLY A 90 -0.66 -17.70 12.23
C GLY A 90 -0.16 -17.14 13.57
N TRP A 91 0.00 -17.99 14.60
CA TRP A 91 0.57 -17.60 15.89
C TRP A 91 2.02 -17.11 15.79
N ALA A 92 2.80 -17.63 14.83
CA ALA A 92 4.20 -17.25 14.65
C ALA A 92 4.33 -15.85 14.02
N VAL A 93 3.28 -15.37 13.35
CA VAL A 93 3.23 -14.03 12.73
C VAL A 93 3.49 -12.94 13.76
N ARG A 94 2.99 -13.08 15.01
CA ARG A 94 3.19 -12.10 16.08
C ARG A 94 4.66 -11.82 16.40
N PHE A 95 5.56 -12.74 16.08
CA PHE A 95 6.99 -12.58 16.31
C PHE A 95 7.67 -11.94 15.10
N VAL A 96 7.36 -12.42 13.90
CA VAL A 96 7.99 -11.96 12.66
C VAL A 96 7.43 -10.64 12.13
N SER A 97 6.19 -10.27 12.48
CA SER A 97 5.55 -9.04 12.00
C SER A 97 6.04 -7.78 12.74
N ARG A 98 6.64 -7.91 13.93
CA ARG A 98 7.01 -6.74 14.77
C ARG A 98 7.91 -5.74 14.03
N GLY A 99 8.98 -6.22 13.41
CA GLY A 99 9.91 -5.39 12.65
C GLY A 99 9.22 -4.67 11.48
N PRO A 100 8.58 -5.40 10.55
CA PRO A 100 7.84 -4.82 9.44
C PRO A 100 6.75 -3.82 9.86
N LEU A 101 5.96 -4.14 10.89
CA LEU A 101 4.91 -3.25 11.38
C LEU A 101 5.47 -1.97 12.00
N ASN A 102 6.62 -2.04 12.70
CA ASN A 102 7.28 -0.87 13.26
C ASN A 102 7.91 0.03 12.17
N ALA A 103 8.36 -0.55 11.05
CA ALA A 103 8.93 0.20 9.94
C ALA A 103 7.87 0.80 9.00
N ALA A 104 6.67 0.22 8.97
CA ALA A 104 5.60 0.62 8.06
C ALA A 104 5.21 2.11 8.09
N PRO A 105 5.14 2.80 9.25
CA PRO A 105 4.84 4.23 9.29
C PRO A 105 5.84 5.09 8.50
N ALA A 106 7.14 4.80 8.61
CA ALA A 106 8.18 5.54 7.90
C ALA A 106 8.07 5.33 6.38
N SER A 107 7.96 4.08 5.93
CA SER A 107 7.81 3.77 4.50
C SER A 107 6.49 4.32 3.92
N PHE A 108 5.42 4.36 4.72
CA PHE A 108 4.17 4.98 4.32
C PHE A 108 4.32 6.51 4.18
N ALA A 109 4.98 7.16 5.14
CA ALA A 109 5.25 8.60 5.06
C ALA A 109 6.10 8.97 3.83
N GLU A 110 7.11 8.15 3.49
CA GLU A 110 7.88 8.29 2.25
C GLU A 110 6.98 8.19 1.01
N THR A 111 6.12 7.18 0.94
CA THR A 111 5.16 7.01 -0.16
C THR A 111 4.24 8.24 -0.30
N VAL A 112 3.74 8.77 0.81
CA VAL A 112 2.86 9.95 0.84
C VAL A 112 3.60 11.20 0.38
N ARG A 113 4.85 11.37 0.81
CA ARG A 113 5.71 12.47 0.37
C ARG A 113 5.97 12.40 -1.13
N ASP A 114 6.34 11.23 -1.64
CA ASP A 114 6.62 11.03 -3.06
C ASP A 114 5.36 11.29 -3.92
N LEU A 115 4.17 10.93 -3.43
CA LEU A 115 2.90 11.28 -4.08
C LEU A 115 2.70 12.80 -4.14
N GLY A 116 2.93 13.51 -3.03
CA GLY A 116 2.84 14.97 -2.98
C GLY A 116 3.81 15.65 -3.95
N GLU A 117 5.06 15.18 -3.98
CA GLU A 117 6.11 15.68 -4.88
C GLU A 117 5.75 15.47 -6.36
N GLN A 118 5.33 14.27 -6.75
CA GLN A 118 4.96 13.96 -8.14
C GLN A 118 3.72 14.73 -8.61
N LEU A 119 2.78 15.00 -7.70
CA LEU A 119 1.56 15.73 -8.01
C LEU A 119 1.71 17.25 -7.89
N GLY A 120 2.77 17.74 -7.25
CA GLY A 120 2.98 19.15 -6.94
C GLY A 120 1.98 19.70 -5.91
N VAL A 121 1.52 18.85 -4.97
CA VAL A 121 0.50 19.21 -3.97
C VAL A 121 0.97 18.86 -2.56
N LYS A 122 0.25 19.37 -1.55
CA LYS A 122 0.51 18.98 -0.16
C LYS A 122 -0.01 17.56 0.09
N ALA A 123 0.79 16.80 0.82
CA ALA A 123 0.46 15.46 1.28
C ALA A 123 1.02 15.25 2.69
N TRP A 124 0.25 14.66 3.59
CA TRP A 124 0.70 14.39 4.96
C TRP A 124 -0.03 13.19 5.57
N VAL A 125 0.67 12.48 6.46
CA VAL A 125 0.11 11.38 7.26
C VAL A 125 -0.80 11.96 8.35
N ILE A 126 -1.88 11.26 8.66
CA ILE A 126 -2.81 11.56 9.74
C ILE A 126 -2.91 10.36 10.68
N ASP A 127 -2.94 10.62 11.98
CA ASP A 127 -3.07 9.62 13.05
C ASP A 127 -4.45 8.94 13.04
#